data_AF-A0A527ZIH7-F1
#
_entry.id   AF-A0A527ZIH7-F1
#
_cell.length_a   1.000
_cell.length_b   1.000
_cell.length_c   1.000
_cell.angle_alpha   90.00
_cell.angle_beta   90.00
_cell.angle_gamma   90.00
#
_symmetry.space_group_name_H-M   'P 1'
#
loop_
_entity.id
_entity.type
_entity.pdbx_description
1 polymer ?
#
loop_
_entity_poly.entity_id
_entity_poly.type
_entity_poly.pdbx_seq_one_letter_code
_entity_poly.pdbx_strand_id
1 'polypeptide(L)'
;VKNGETDGSKGESGTAAPMVVKDKVIIGVSGAEFGVRGWTAAYNLKDGSLAWKAYSTGPDAETLIDPEKTTHLGKPVGPDSGINTWEGEQWKTGGGTTWGWFAYDPKLNLVYYGTGNPSTWNPVQRPGDNRWSMTLMARDADTGVAKWLYQMTPHDEWDYDGVNENILVDGMEVNGAKHDVLVHFDRNGFAYTMDRASGELLVAKKYDPTVNWATEVNMDPKSDQ
;
A
#
# COMPACT_ATOMS: atom_id res chain seq x y z
N VAL A 1 -15.51 -18.30 -7.03
CA VAL A 1 -15.21 -16.86 -7.22
C VAL A 1 -14.54 -16.73 -8.57
N LYS A 2 -15.14 -16.08 -9.57
CA LYS A 2 -14.37 -15.63 -10.75
C LYS A 2 -13.37 -14.59 -10.23
N ASN A 3 -12.11 -14.64 -10.63
CA ASN A 3 -11.03 -13.73 -10.17
C ASN A 3 -11.32 -12.26 -10.54
N GLY A 4 -12.30 -11.62 -9.90
CA GLY A 4 -12.71 -10.26 -10.23
C GLY A 4 -13.00 -10.05 -11.72
N GLU A 5 -13.21 -8.80 -12.11
CA GLU A 5 -13.18 -8.39 -13.52
C GLU A 5 -11.73 -8.03 -13.90
N THR A 6 -10.81 -9.00 -13.94
CA THR A 6 -9.48 -8.74 -14.54
C THR A 6 -9.60 -8.72 -16.06
N ASP A 7 -9.20 -7.63 -16.69
CA ASP A 7 -9.20 -7.48 -18.15
C ASP A 7 -7.82 -7.84 -18.72
N GLY A 8 -7.64 -9.10 -19.14
CA GLY A 8 -6.39 -9.59 -19.73
C GLY A 8 -5.97 -8.85 -21.01
N SER A 9 -6.89 -8.15 -21.69
CA SER A 9 -6.54 -7.31 -22.85
C SER A 9 -5.79 -6.03 -22.46
N LYS A 10 -5.81 -5.68 -21.17
CA LYS A 10 -5.10 -4.55 -20.56
C LYS A 10 -3.89 -4.98 -19.71
N GLY A 11 -3.52 -6.26 -19.75
CA GLY A 11 -2.39 -6.78 -18.96
C GLY A 11 -2.72 -7.10 -17.50
N GLU A 12 -3.99 -7.02 -17.09
CA GLU A 12 -4.39 -7.43 -15.74
C GLU A 12 -4.34 -8.96 -15.58
N SER A 13 -3.72 -9.40 -14.49
CA SER A 13 -3.73 -10.81 -14.07
C SER A 13 -3.87 -10.91 -12.55
N GLY A 14 -4.11 -12.12 -12.03
CA GLY A 14 -4.22 -12.38 -10.60
C GLY A 14 -3.29 -13.50 -10.16
N THR A 15 -2.20 -13.16 -9.48
CA THR A 15 -1.23 -14.12 -8.91
C THR A 15 -1.31 -14.24 -7.39
N ALA A 16 -1.82 -13.21 -6.71
CA ALA A 16 -2.02 -13.20 -5.27
C ALA A 16 -3.10 -14.19 -4.81
N ALA A 17 -2.92 -14.75 -3.62
CA ALA A 17 -3.97 -15.50 -2.95
C ALA A 17 -5.08 -14.55 -2.44
N PRO A 18 -6.36 -14.92 -2.55
CA PRO A 18 -7.46 -14.17 -1.93
C PRO A 18 -7.40 -14.29 -0.39
N MET A 19 -7.91 -13.28 0.32
CA MET A 19 -8.13 -13.35 1.78
C MET A 19 -9.61 -13.22 2.12
N VAL A 20 -10.14 -14.16 2.91
CA VAL A 20 -11.50 -14.08 3.43
C VAL A 20 -11.50 -13.28 4.74
N VAL A 21 -12.32 -12.23 4.80
CA VAL A 21 -12.50 -11.39 5.98
C VAL A 21 -13.99 -11.21 6.21
N LYS A 22 -14.49 -11.67 7.37
CA LYS A 22 -15.92 -11.67 7.72
C LYS A 22 -16.76 -12.32 6.61
N ASP A 23 -17.65 -11.55 6.00
CA ASP A 23 -18.57 -11.93 4.92
C ASP A 23 -18.05 -11.55 3.52
N LYS A 24 -16.77 -11.18 3.40
CA LYS A 24 -16.14 -10.70 2.16
C LYS A 24 -14.90 -11.53 1.78
N VAL A 25 -14.62 -11.59 0.48
CA VAL A 25 -13.33 -12.04 -0.07
C VAL A 25 -12.60 -10.86 -0.69
N ILE A 26 -11.37 -10.62 -0.24
CA ILE A 26 -10.49 -9.56 -0.70
C ILE A 26 -9.51 -10.14 -1.72
N ILE A 27 -9.36 -9.44 -2.83
CA ILE A 27 -8.43 -9.78 -3.91
C ILE A 27 -7.68 -8.53 -4.39
N GLY A 28 -6.47 -8.75 -4.87
CA GLY A 28 -5.65 -7.75 -5.55
C GLY A 28 -5.54 -8.02 -7.05
N VAL A 29 -4.65 -7.27 -7.70
CA VAL A 29 -4.35 -7.34 -9.13
C VAL A 29 -2.85 -7.27 -9.36
N SER A 30 -2.39 -7.83 -10.48
CA SER A 30 -1.01 -7.73 -11.00
C SER A 30 -0.99 -7.02 -12.35
N GLY A 31 0.19 -6.53 -12.78
CA GLY A 31 0.41 -6.03 -14.15
C GLY A 31 1.00 -4.62 -14.25
N ALA A 32 1.73 -4.13 -13.23
CA ALA A 32 2.32 -2.80 -13.27
C ALA A 32 3.30 -2.61 -14.44
N GLU A 33 4.04 -3.66 -14.81
CA GLU A 33 4.94 -3.71 -15.98
C GLU A 33 4.20 -3.51 -17.31
N PHE A 34 2.86 -3.65 -17.30
CA PHE A 34 1.97 -3.47 -18.44
C PHE A 34 1.15 -2.17 -18.34
N GLY A 35 1.48 -1.28 -17.41
CA GLY A 35 0.76 -0.01 -17.22
C GLY A 35 -0.60 -0.16 -16.53
N VAL A 36 -0.86 -1.31 -15.88
CA VAL A 36 -2.08 -1.51 -15.10
C VAL A 36 -2.08 -0.59 -13.88
N ARG A 37 -3.15 0.18 -13.71
CA ARG A 37 -3.41 0.89 -12.46
C ARG A 37 -3.94 -0.07 -11.40
N GLY A 38 -3.17 -0.26 -10.35
CA GLY A 38 -3.43 -1.19 -9.27
C GLY A 38 -4.69 -0.87 -8.46
N TRP A 39 -5.31 -1.92 -7.95
CA TRP A 39 -6.50 -1.85 -7.12
C TRP A 39 -6.59 -3.05 -6.17
N THR A 40 -7.29 -2.87 -5.06
CA THR A 40 -7.74 -3.95 -4.17
C THR A 40 -9.26 -3.89 -4.11
N ALA A 41 -9.91 -5.05 -4.14
CA ALA A 41 -11.37 -5.13 -4.13
C ALA A 41 -11.86 -6.19 -3.15
N ALA A 42 -12.99 -5.91 -2.50
CA ALA A 42 -13.74 -6.87 -1.72
C ALA A 42 -15.04 -7.24 -2.43
N TYR A 43 -15.36 -8.53 -2.41
CA TYR A 43 -16.60 -9.07 -2.95
C TYR A 43 -17.36 -9.80 -1.84
N ASN A 44 -18.68 -9.68 -1.82
CA ASN A 44 -19.52 -10.37 -0.85
C ASN A 44 -19.44 -11.89 -1.09
N LEU A 45 -19.15 -12.67 -0.04
CA LEU A 45 -19.05 -14.14 -0.13
C LEU A 45 -20.37 -14.80 -0.57
N LYS A 46 -21.50 -14.18 -0.20
CA LYS A 46 -22.83 -14.72 -0.43
C LYS A 46 -23.16 -14.88 -1.92
N ASP A 47 -22.79 -13.90 -2.74
CA ASP A 47 -23.22 -13.82 -4.14
C ASP A 47 -22.13 -13.35 -5.12
N GLY A 48 -20.95 -12.97 -4.63
CA GLY A 48 -19.85 -12.48 -5.45
C GLY A 48 -20.03 -11.05 -5.96
N SER A 49 -21.01 -10.30 -5.46
CA SER A 49 -21.18 -8.88 -5.79
C SER A 49 -20.01 -8.04 -5.24
N LEU A 50 -19.60 -7.01 -5.99
CA LEU A 50 -18.58 -6.07 -5.54
C LEU A 50 -19.10 -5.28 -4.33
N ALA A 51 -18.39 -5.37 -3.20
CA ALA A 51 -18.68 -4.60 -1.99
C ALA A 51 -17.98 -3.24 -2.04
N TRP A 52 -16.67 -3.24 -2.31
CA TRP A 52 -15.87 -2.04 -2.52
C TRP A 52 -14.66 -2.33 -3.41
N LYS A 53 -14.17 -1.30 -4.09
CA LYS A 53 -12.92 -1.32 -4.87
C LYS A 53 -12.15 -0.03 -4.56
N ALA A 54 -10.90 -0.17 -4.16
CA ALA A 54 -9.99 0.94 -3.90
C ALA A 54 -8.80 0.85 -4.84
N TYR A 55 -8.58 1.87 -5.65
CA TYR A 55 -7.39 2.02 -6.47
C TYR A 55 -6.19 2.49 -5.62
N SER A 56 -4.97 2.16 -6.06
CA SER A 56 -3.73 2.58 -5.39
C SER A 56 -3.32 4.02 -5.74
N THR A 57 -3.72 4.53 -6.89
CA THR A 57 -3.47 5.91 -7.35
C THR A 57 -4.77 6.53 -7.82
N GLY A 58 -4.81 7.83 -8.08
CA GLY A 58 -5.98 8.52 -8.66
C GLY A 58 -6.85 9.28 -7.65
N PRO A 59 -8.04 9.76 -8.08
CA PRO A 59 -8.90 10.61 -7.27
C PRO A 59 -9.38 9.94 -5.98
N ASP A 60 -9.62 10.73 -4.93
CA ASP A 60 -10.00 10.25 -3.60
C ASP A 60 -11.24 9.32 -3.61
N ALA A 61 -12.20 9.61 -4.49
CA ALA A 61 -13.41 8.80 -4.67
C ALA A 61 -13.12 7.38 -5.20
N GLU A 62 -12.02 7.18 -5.91
CA GLU A 62 -11.62 5.89 -6.46
C GLU A 62 -10.59 5.18 -5.58
N THR A 63 -9.75 5.92 -4.87
CA THR A 63 -8.77 5.37 -3.92
C THR A 63 -9.38 5.03 -2.57
N LEU A 64 -10.61 5.51 -2.30
CA LEU A 64 -11.29 5.43 -1.00
C LEU A 64 -10.42 5.99 0.12
N ILE A 65 -9.79 7.13 -0.13
CA ILE A 65 -8.99 7.89 0.84
C ILE A 65 -9.85 9.04 1.35
N ASP A 66 -9.95 9.19 2.67
CA ASP A 66 -10.61 10.34 3.29
C ASP A 66 -9.53 11.42 3.51
N PRO A 67 -9.56 12.54 2.78
CA PRO A 67 -8.48 13.52 2.81
C PRO A 67 -8.28 14.19 4.17
N GLU A 68 -9.31 14.18 5.02
CA GLU A 68 -9.28 14.80 6.36
C GLU A 68 -8.96 13.78 7.46
N LYS A 69 -9.17 12.47 7.21
CA LYS A 69 -9.05 11.43 8.25
C LYS A 69 -7.99 10.39 7.99
N THR A 70 -7.72 10.04 6.73
CA THR A 70 -6.63 9.13 6.38
C THR A 70 -5.31 9.83 6.65
N THR A 71 -4.44 9.18 7.43
CA THR A 71 -3.16 9.80 7.82
C THR A 71 -1.96 9.21 7.09
N HIS A 72 -1.00 10.05 6.74
CA HIS A 72 0.36 9.67 6.36
C HIS A 72 1.34 10.43 7.27
N LEU A 73 2.27 9.72 7.90
CA LEU A 73 3.18 10.30 8.91
C LEU A 73 2.43 11.04 10.04
N GLY A 74 1.29 10.48 10.48
CA GLY A 74 0.47 11.03 11.56
C GLY A 74 -0.33 12.29 11.20
N LYS A 75 -0.30 12.76 9.95
CA LYS A 75 -1.03 13.95 9.48
C LYS A 75 -2.06 13.56 8.41
N PRO A 76 -3.23 14.24 8.33
CA PRO A 76 -4.15 14.05 7.22
C PRO A 76 -3.45 14.21 5.87
N VAL A 77 -3.75 13.33 4.93
CA VAL A 77 -3.11 13.32 3.60
C VAL A 77 -3.51 14.50 2.72
N GLY A 78 -4.63 15.16 3.03
CA GLY A 78 -5.19 16.24 2.23
C GLY A 78 -5.88 15.73 0.95
N PRO A 79 -6.59 16.62 0.23
CA PRO A 79 -7.31 16.26 -0.98
C PRO A 79 -6.33 15.81 -2.07
N ASP A 80 -6.84 14.93 -2.93
CA ASP A 80 -6.18 14.58 -4.20
C ASP A 80 -4.78 13.97 -4.02
N SER A 81 -4.55 13.33 -2.88
CA SER A 81 -3.25 12.80 -2.49
C SER A 81 -2.73 11.68 -3.39
N GLY A 82 -3.62 11.00 -4.12
CA GLY A 82 -3.29 10.00 -5.14
C GLY A 82 -3.05 10.57 -6.55
N ILE A 83 -3.19 11.88 -6.76
CA ILE A 83 -2.95 12.55 -8.06
C ILE A 83 -1.94 13.70 -7.97
N ASN A 84 -1.82 14.37 -6.83
CA ASN A 84 -1.04 15.61 -6.70
C ASN A 84 0.48 15.41 -6.79
N THR A 85 0.95 14.16 -6.77
CA THR A 85 2.35 13.77 -6.96
C THR A 85 2.61 13.11 -8.32
N TRP A 86 1.70 13.26 -9.28
CA TRP A 86 1.84 12.75 -10.64
C TRP A 86 1.79 13.90 -11.65
N GLU A 87 2.52 13.75 -12.75
CA GLU A 87 2.41 14.68 -13.87
C GLU A 87 1.15 14.37 -14.71
N GLY A 88 0.22 15.33 -14.74
CA GLY A 88 -1.01 15.22 -15.53
C GLY A 88 -1.84 13.99 -15.17
N GLU A 89 -2.11 13.14 -16.16
CA GLU A 89 -2.93 11.94 -16.00
C GLU A 89 -2.12 10.63 -15.95
N GLN A 90 -0.80 10.69 -15.73
CA GLN A 90 0.06 9.50 -15.71
C GLN A 90 -0.35 8.46 -14.65
N TRP A 91 -1.03 8.89 -13.58
CA TRP A 91 -1.60 7.99 -12.57
C TRP A 91 -2.58 6.96 -13.15
N LYS A 92 -3.22 7.21 -14.31
CA LYS A 92 -4.12 6.27 -14.98
C LYS A 92 -3.42 5.00 -15.47
N THR A 93 -2.11 5.09 -15.70
CA THR A 93 -1.22 3.96 -16.03
C THR A 93 -0.12 3.81 -14.98
N GLY A 94 -0.37 4.24 -13.74
CA GLY A 94 0.65 4.48 -12.73
C GLY A 94 1.07 3.27 -11.89
N GLY A 95 0.73 2.04 -12.28
CA GLY A 95 1.13 0.86 -11.51
C GLY A 95 0.46 0.80 -10.13
N GLY A 96 1.23 0.48 -9.09
CA GLY A 96 0.75 0.35 -7.71
C GLY A 96 -0.06 -0.93 -7.49
N THR A 97 0.25 -2.00 -8.22
CA THR A 97 -0.49 -3.27 -8.18
C THR A 97 -0.31 -4.01 -6.84
N THR A 98 -1.18 -4.96 -6.51
CA THR A 98 -1.39 -5.44 -5.12
C THR A 98 -1.30 -6.96 -5.06
N TRP A 99 -0.21 -7.48 -5.58
CA TRP A 99 -0.03 -8.89 -5.91
C TRP A 99 0.64 -9.72 -4.81
N GLY A 100 0.87 -9.13 -3.65
CA GLY A 100 1.48 -9.78 -2.50
C GLY A 100 0.47 -10.41 -1.54
N TRP A 101 0.69 -10.21 -0.24
CA TRP A 101 -0.08 -10.84 0.83
C TRP A 101 -0.92 -9.82 1.60
N PHE A 102 -2.09 -10.26 2.07
CA PHE A 102 -2.95 -9.50 2.97
C PHE A 102 -2.81 -9.99 4.42
N ALA A 103 -2.89 -9.07 5.38
CA ALA A 103 -3.06 -9.38 6.79
C ALA A 103 -4.30 -8.68 7.35
N TYR A 104 -4.85 -9.17 8.47
CA TYR A 104 -6.07 -8.63 9.06
C TYR A 104 -6.00 -8.61 10.58
N ASP A 105 -6.33 -7.45 11.19
CA ASP A 105 -6.56 -7.33 12.63
C ASP A 105 -8.06 -7.20 12.92
N PRO A 106 -8.71 -8.22 13.52
CA PRO A 106 -10.13 -8.17 13.86
C PRO A 106 -10.46 -7.18 15.00
N LYS A 107 -9.50 -6.82 15.86
CA LYS A 107 -9.72 -5.84 16.94
C LYS A 107 -9.86 -4.43 16.38
N LEU A 108 -9.11 -4.13 15.31
CA LEU A 108 -9.10 -2.82 14.65
C LEU A 108 -10.00 -2.74 13.42
N ASN A 109 -10.48 -3.88 12.93
CA ASN A 109 -11.17 -4.02 11.65
C ASN A 109 -10.34 -3.56 10.43
N LEU A 110 -9.02 -3.69 10.51
CA LEU A 110 -8.10 -3.21 9.48
C LEU A 110 -7.47 -4.35 8.70
N VAL A 111 -7.48 -4.22 7.37
CA VAL A 111 -6.76 -5.05 6.42
C VAL A 111 -5.50 -4.31 5.98
N TYR A 112 -4.37 -5.03 6.01
CA TYR A 112 -3.05 -4.50 5.68
C TYR A 112 -2.50 -5.17 4.43
N TYR A 113 -1.94 -4.38 3.54
CA TYR A 113 -1.23 -4.84 2.34
C TYR A 113 -0.28 -3.77 1.83
N GLY A 114 0.57 -4.14 0.88
CA GLY A 114 1.47 -3.21 0.21
C GLY A 114 1.11 -3.01 -1.27
N THR A 115 1.41 -1.83 -1.80
CA THR A 115 1.30 -1.54 -3.24
C THR A 115 2.66 -1.62 -3.94
N GLY A 116 2.65 -2.10 -5.17
CA GLY A 116 3.82 -2.29 -6.00
C GLY A 116 4.34 -1.03 -6.68
N ASN A 117 5.19 -1.25 -7.67
CA ASN A 117 5.92 -0.24 -8.44
C ASN A 117 5.06 0.72 -9.27
N PRO A 118 5.54 1.96 -9.53
CA PRO A 118 4.82 3.01 -10.27
C PRO A 118 4.82 2.82 -11.81
N SER A 119 4.57 1.59 -12.27
CA SER A 119 4.60 1.19 -13.68
C SER A 119 5.98 1.34 -14.34
N THR A 120 6.16 2.29 -15.27
CA THR A 120 7.37 2.36 -16.10
C THR A 120 8.62 2.46 -15.22
N TRP A 121 9.64 1.65 -15.53
CA TRP A 121 10.89 1.64 -14.77
C TRP A 121 11.80 2.82 -15.08
N ASN A 122 11.42 3.69 -16.03
CA ASN A 122 12.16 4.91 -16.30
C ASN A 122 11.57 6.07 -15.47
N PRO A 123 12.18 6.44 -14.33
CA PRO A 123 11.65 7.47 -13.43
C PRO A 123 11.58 8.85 -14.07
N VAL A 124 12.44 9.14 -15.05
CA VAL A 124 12.48 10.44 -15.75
C VAL A 124 11.16 10.75 -16.48
N GLN A 125 10.40 9.72 -16.88
CA GLN A 125 9.11 9.89 -17.55
C GLN A 125 7.95 10.19 -16.60
N ARG A 126 8.15 10.03 -15.29
CA ARG A 126 7.09 10.12 -14.28
C ARG A 126 7.54 10.91 -13.04
N PRO A 127 7.89 12.20 -13.19
CA PRO A 127 8.35 13.01 -12.07
C PRO A 127 7.31 13.09 -10.93
N GLY A 128 7.80 13.20 -9.69
CA GLY A 128 7.01 13.29 -8.46
C GLY A 128 7.00 11.98 -7.67
N ASP A 129 6.53 12.03 -6.42
CA ASP A 129 6.57 10.88 -5.49
C ASP A 129 5.78 9.65 -5.97
N ASN A 130 4.91 9.80 -6.97
CA ASN A 130 4.11 8.72 -7.57
C ASN A 130 3.14 8.03 -6.59
N ARG A 131 2.53 8.79 -5.67
CA ARG A 131 1.64 8.26 -4.64
C ARG A 131 0.34 7.66 -5.20
N TRP A 132 -0.15 6.53 -4.70
CA TRP A 132 0.36 5.74 -3.57
C TRP A 132 0.95 4.39 -4.05
N SER A 133 1.91 4.42 -4.98
CA SER A 133 2.79 3.27 -5.24
C SER A 133 3.72 3.03 -4.04
N MET A 134 4.32 1.84 -3.93
CA MET A 134 5.31 1.51 -2.89
C MET A 134 4.84 1.83 -1.46
N THR A 135 3.55 1.58 -1.17
CA THR A 135 2.88 2.09 0.03
C THR A 135 2.30 0.96 0.86
N LEU A 136 2.58 0.97 2.16
CA LEU A 136 1.84 0.19 3.15
C LEU A 136 0.48 0.84 3.38
N MET A 137 -0.56 0.02 3.23
CA MET A 137 -1.96 0.43 3.28
C MET A 137 -2.64 -0.24 4.46
N ALA A 138 -3.36 0.52 5.28
CA ALA A 138 -4.32 -0.02 6.26
C ALA A 138 -5.72 0.47 5.92
N ARG A 139 -6.64 -0.45 5.62
CA ARG A 139 -8.01 -0.14 5.19
C ARG A 139 -9.04 -0.79 6.07
N ASP A 140 -10.14 -0.09 6.34
CA ASP A 140 -11.31 -0.68 6.98
C ASP A 140 -11.86 -1.84 6.13
N ALA A 141 -12.05 -3.00 6.74
CA ALA A 141 -12.41 -4.22 6.00
C ALA A 141 -13.82 -4.16 5.37
N ASP A 142 -14.72 -3.35 5.92
CA ASP A 142 -16.12 -3.30 5.48
C ASP A 142 -16.34 -2.26 4.38
N THR A 143 -15.63 -1.14 4.45
CA THR A 143 -15.82 0.02 3.56
C THR A 143 -14.70 0.21 2.55
N GLY A 144 -13.50 -0.33 2.81
CA GLY A 144 -12.31 -0.09 2.01
C GLY A 144 -11.65 1.28 2.27
N VAL A 145 -12.22 2.11 3.14
CA VAL A 145 -11.67 3.44 3.45
C VAL A 145 -10.32 3.29 4.16
N ALA A 146 -9.31 4.01 3.67
CA ALA A 146 -7.97 3.98 4.26
C ALA A 146 -7.95 4.67 5.64
N LYS A 147 -7.36 3.99 6.63
CA LYS A 147 -7.11 4.54 7.97
C LYS A 147 -5.80 5.31 8.01
N TRP A 148 -4.73 4.68 7.51
CA TRP A 148 -3.42 5.29 7.40
C TRP A 148 -2.66 4.70 6.19
N LEU A 149 -1.67 5.45 5.71
CA LEU A 149 -0.82 5.15 4.56
C LEU A 149 0.64 5.47 4.90
N TYR A 150 1.58 4.65 4.40
CA TYR A 150 3.01 4.94 4.51
C TYR A 150 3.75 4.54 3.24
N GLN A 151 4.18 5.53 2.45
CA GLN A 151 4.98 5.30 1.25
C GLN A 151 6.44 5.01 1.64
N MET A 152 6.91 3.82 1.33
CA MET A 152 8.26 3.34 1.70
C MET A 152 9.34 3.83 0.74
N THR A 153 9.02 3.84 -0.56
CA THR A 153 9.94 4.22 -1.63
C THR A 153 9.29 5.28 -2.53
N PRO A 154 9.28 6.56 -2.11
CA PRO A 154 8.80 7.67 -2.94
C PRO A 154 9.61 7.78 -4.23
N HIS A 155 8.94 8.04 -5.36
CA HIS A 155 9.56 8.14 -6.69
C HIS A 155 10.50 6.97 -7.01
N ASP A 156 10.03 5.72 -6.84
CA ASP A 156 10.86 4.53 -7.07
C ASP A 156 11.64 4.56 -8.40
N GLU A 157 12.90 4.18 -8.35
CA GLU A 157 13.81 4.14 -9.50
C GLU A 157 14.35 2.72 -9.78
N TRP A 158 13.91 1.71 -9.02
CA TRP A 158 14.55 0.38 -9.00
C TRP A 158 13.59 -0.80 -9.05
N ASP A 159 12.28 -0.58 -9.18
CA ASP A 159 11.28 -1.66 -9.16
C ASP A 159 11.23 -2.39 -7.81
N TYR A 160 11.36 -1.62 -6.71
CA TYR A 160 11.27 -2.18 -5.35
C TYR A 160 9.82 -2.32 -4.89
N ASP A 161 9.06 -3.22 -5.54
CA ASP A 161 7.66 -3.51 -5.19
C ASP A 161 7.42 -3.65 -3.70
N GLY A 162 6.60 -2.75 -3.16
CA GLY A 162 6.20 -2.67 -1.76
C GLY A 162 5.28 -3.78 -1.25
N VAL A 163 5.15 -4.90 -1.96
CA VAL A 163 4.03 -5.86 -1.82
C VAL A 163 4.25 -6.96 -0.79
N ASN A 164 5.42 -7.04 -0.17
CA ASN A 164 5.75 -8.10 0.78
C ASN A 164 4.76 -8.14 1.96
N GLU A 165 4.74 -9.26 2.68
CA GLU A 165 3.77 -9.50 3.74
C GLU A 165 3.85 -8.49 4.90
N ASN A 166 2.74 -8.39 5.63
CA ASN A 166 2.60 -7.54 6.80
C ASN A 166 2.37 -8.43 8.03
N ILE A 167 3.39 -8.58 8.87
CA ILE A 167 3.35 -9.48 10.03
C ILE A 167 2.83 -8.70 11.23
N LEU A 168 1.66 -9.09 11.75
CA LEU A 168 1.06 -8.44 12.91
C LEU A 168 1.53 -9.12 14.21
N VAL A 169 2.11 -8.34 15.13
CA VAL A 169 2.66 -8.83 16.40
C VAL A 169 2.08 -8.03 17.56
N ASP A 170 1.49 -8.72 18.53
CA ASP A 170 0.93 -8.10 19.75
C ASP A 170 2.03 -7.86 20.79
N GLY A 171 2.02 -6.67 21.41
CA GLY A 171 2.86 -6.33 22.56
C GLY A 171 4.37 -6.48 22.37
N MET A 172 4.86 -6.25 21.15
CA MET A 172 6.30 -6.25 20.84
C MET A 172 6.98 -5.08 21.56
N GLU A 173 8.12 -5.35 22.21
CA GLU A 173 8.90 -4.30 22.86
C GLU A 173 9.70 -3.52 21.81
N VAL A 174 9.44 -2.21 21.70
CA VAL A 174 10.13 -1.28 20.81
C VAL A 174 10.46 -0.03 21.62
N ASN A 175 11.74 0.39 21.61
CA ASN A 175 12.22 1.56 22.35
C ASN A 175 11.81 1.60 23.84
N GLY A 176 11.72 0.44 24.49
CA GLY A 176 11.37 0.30 25.92
C GLY A 176 9.88 0.37 26.25
N ALA A 177 9.00 0.40 25.25
CA ALA A 177 7.54 0.33 25.40
C ALA A 177 6.96 -0.85 24.61
N LYS A 178 5.80 -1.37 25.02
CA LYS A 178 5.09 -2.41 24.29
C LYS A 178 4.16 -1.79 23.25
N HIS A 179 4.24 -2.29 22.02
CA HIS A 179 3.43 -1.85 20.90
C HIS A 179 2.75 -3.03 20.21
N ASP A 180 1.54 -2.80 19.71
CA ASP A 180 0.86 -3.69 18.78
C ASP A 180 1.28 -3.28 17.37
N VAL A 181 2.16 -4.06 16.75
CA VAL A 181 2.91 -3.63 15.57
C VAL A 181 2.56 -4.39 14.30
N LEU A 182 2.87 -3.76 13.18
CA LEU A 182 3.04 -4.36 11.87
C LEU A 182 4.54 -4.36 11.54
N VAL A 183 5.07 -5.51 11.16
CA VAL A 183 6.46 -5.68 10.69
C VAL A 183 6.45 -6.06 9.22
N HIS A 184 7.22 -5.35 8.41
CA HIS A 184 7.30 -5.52 6.96
C HIS A 184 8.75 -5.51 6.50
N PHE A 185 9.15 -6.49 5.72
CA PHE A 185 10.49 -6.57 5.11
C PHE A 185 10.36 -6.23 3.64
N ASP A 186 10.73 -5.00 3.26
CA ASP A 186 10.50 -4.52 1.91
C ASP A 186 11.61 -4.93 0.94
N ARG A 187 11.29 -4.97 -0.36
CA ARG A 187 12.29 -5.23 -1.42
C ARG A 187 13.43 -4.22 -1.44
N ASN A 188 13.17 -2.99 -1.00
CA ASN A 188 14.20 -1.95 -0.93
C ASN A 188 15.29 -2.26 0.12
N GLY A 189 15.19 -3.37 0.86
CA GLY A 189 16.22 -3.82 1.80
C GLY A 189 16.07 -3.26 3.22
N PHE A 190 15.01 -2.47 3.48
CA PHE A 190 14.66 -2.00 4.82
C PHE A 190 13.54 -2.86 5.43
N ALA A 191 13.67 -3.13 6.72
CA ALA A 191 12.62 -3.66 7.57
C ALA A 191 11.95 -2.48 8.28
N TYR A 192 10.63 -2.40 8.15
CA TYR A 192 9.77 -1.39 8.74
C TYR A 192 8.98 -2.03 9.89
N THR A 193 9.02 -1.40 11.06
CA THR A 193 8.13 -1.71 12.19
C THR A 193 7.27 -0.49 12.47
N MET A 194 5.96 -0.68 12.42
CA MET A 194 4.97 0.39 12.55
C MET A 194 3.98 0.07 13.66
N ASP A 195 3.47 1.09 14.35
CA ASP A 195 2.23 0.94 15.12
C ASP A 195 1.09 0.66 14.13
N ARG A 196 0.46 -0.50 14.24
CA ARG A 196 -0.50 -0.94 13.21
C ARG A 196 -1.84 -0.20 13.28
N ALA A 197 -2.15 0.46 14.40
CA ALA A 197 -3.39 1.23 14.54
C ALA A 197 -3.25 2.65 13.98
N SER A 198 -2.11 3.29 14.21
CA SER A 198 -1.88 4.69 13.82
C SER A 198 -1.09 4.86 12.53
N GLY A 199 -0.29 3.88 12.13
CA GLY A 199 0.67 4.00 11.04
C GLY A 199 1.93 4.79 11.43
N GLU A 200 2.20 4.96 12.72
CA GLU A 200 3.44 5.58 13.20
C GLU A 200 4.64 4.67 12.91
N LEU A 201 5.68 5.22 12.29
CA LEU A 201 6.93 4.50 12.06
C LEU A 201 7.75 4.43 13.35
N LEU A 202 8.00 3.22 13.84
CA LEU A 202 8.75 2.99 15.09
C LEU A 202 10.21 2.60 14.81
N VAL A 203 10.44 1.82 13.76
CA VAL A 203 11.78 1.38 13.32
C VAL A 203 11.82 1.28 11.80
N ALA A 204 12.88 1.80 11.17
CA ALA A 204 13.25 1.50 9.79
C ALA A 204 14.76 1.24 9.71
N LYS A 205 15.16 0.00 9.45
CA LYS A 205 16.58 -0.40 9.39
C LYS A 205 16.84 -1.38 8.27
N LYS A 206 18.04 -1.32 7.68
CA LYS A 206 18.50 -2.30 6.71
C LYS A 206 18.53 -3.69 7.35
N TYR A 207 17.90 -4.67 6.71
CA TYR A 207 18.04 -6.07 7.14
C TYR A 207 19.18 -6.80 6.42
N ASP A 208 19.73 -6.19 5.36
CA ASP A 208 20.94 -6.62 4.66
C ASP A 208 21.98 -5.49 4.67
N PRO A 209 23.20 -5.71 5.21
CA PRO A 209 24.24 -4.68 5.30
C PRO A 209 24.79 -4.24 3.93
N THR A 210 24.50 -4.97 2.84
CA THR A 210 24.96 -4.65 1.49
C THR A 210 24.08 -3.61 0.77
N VAL A 211 22.89 -3.29 1.32
CA VAL A 211 21.96 -2.30 0.76
C VAL A 211 22.63 -0.93 0.69
N ASN A 212 22.72 -0.37 -0.53
CA ASN A 212 23.52 0.83 -0.81
C ASN A 212 22.78 1.93 -1.59
N TRP A 213 21.52 1.71 -2.01
CA TRP A 213 20.74 2.71 -2.77
C TRP A 213 20.36 3.93 -1.92
N ALA A 214 20.10 3.71 -0.63
CA ALA A 214 19.85 4.75 0.38
C ALA A 214 20.76 4.55 1.60
N THR A 215 21.11 5.65 2.27
CA THR A 215 21.90 5.61 3.51
C THR A 215 21.08 5.10 4.67
N GLU A 216 19.90 5.67 4.89
CA GLU A 216 18.92 5.33 5.93
C GLU A 216 17.53 5.88 5.57
N VAL A 217 16.52 5.48 6.34
CA VAL A 217 15.21 6.15 6.36
C VAL A 217 15.27 7.18 7.49
N ASN A 218 15.08 8.46 7.16
CA ASN A 218 15.04 9.51 8.16
C ASN A 218 13.71 9.44 8.93
N MET A 219 13.78 9.21 10.24
CA MET A 219 12.60 9.10 11.10
C MET A 219 12.37 10.37 11.94
N ASP A 220 13.09 11.47 11.70
CA ASP A 220 12.82 12.74 12.37
C ASP A 220 11.49 13.31 11.86
N PRO A 221 10.44 13.45 12.71
CA PRO A 221 9.14 13.98 12.29
C PRO A 221 9.18 15.45 11.83
N LYS A 222 10.31 16.14 12.04
CA LYS A 222 10.56 17.50 11.59
C LYS A 222 11.37 17.57 10.30
N SER A 223 11.77 16.43 9.75
CA SER A 223 12.45 16.39 8.46
C SER A 223 11.51 16.86 7.34
N ASP A 224 12.11 17.41 6.28
CA ASP A 224 11.42 17.74 5.04
C ASP A 224 11.23 16.50 4.12
N GLN A 225 11.71 15.33 4.56
CA GLN A 225 11.60 14.02 3.88
C GLN A 225 10.33 13.28 4.27
#